data_AF-A0A947I2M3-F1
#
_entry.id   AF-A0A947I2M3-F1
#
_cell.length_a   1.000
_cell.length_b   1.000
_cell.length_c   1.000
_cell.angle_alpha   90.00
_cell.angle_beta   90.00
_cell.angle_gamma   90.00
#
_symmetry.space_group_name_H-M   'P 1'
#
loop_
_entity.id
_entity.type
_entity.pdbx_description
1 polymer ?
#
loop_
_entity_poly.entity_id
_entity_poly.type
_entity_poly.pdbx_seq_one_letter_code
_entity_poly.pdbx_strand_id
1 'polypeptide(L)'
;MALLMTIALLIYMGFEIFDILLSSVLAPKTRNILHDVALMLVILKAIKILIFFVSTHRVGIKYLVEISIIAPAIEIIFAPDRHTWWLIVIFAFFSITNLIIYLVFYERIKELDQDIANQEAKCIPGV
;
A
#
# COMPACT_ATOMS: atom_id res chain seq x y z
N MET A 1 -28.86 -19.78 14.79
CA MET A 1 -29.27 -18.38 14.50
C MET A 1 -28.13 -17.38 14.63
N ALA A 2 -27.40 -17.33 15.75
CA ALA A 2 -26.32 -16.34 15.95
C ALA A 2 -25.21 -16.38 14.87
N LEU A 3 -24.82 -17.59 14.42
CA LEU A 3 -23.78 -17.77 13.40
C LEU A 3 -24.22 -17.31 11.99
N LEU A 4 -25.52 -17.40 11.69
CA LEU A 4 -26.08 -16.88 10.43
C LEU A 4 -26.12 -15.34 10.44
N MET A 5 -26.40 -14.74 11.60
CA MET A 5 -26.37 -13.29 11.78
C MET A 5 -24.97 -12.71 11.64
N THR A 6 -23.95 -13.35 12.22
CA THR A 6 -22.57 -12.87 12.11
C THR A 6 -22.04 -12.93 10.67
N ILE A 7 -22.39 -13.98 9.93
CA ILE A 7 -22.04 -14.09 8.50
C ILE A 7 -22.76 -13.02 7.67
N ALA A 8 -24.05 -12.78 7.92
CA ALA A 8 -24.79 -11.73 7.23
C ALA A 8 -24.21 -10.33 7.51
N LEU A 9 -23.80 -10.07 8.75
CA LEU A 9 -23.14 -8.81 9.16
C LEU A 9 -21.78 -8.61 8.48
N LEU A 10 -20.99 -9.67 8.36
CA LEU A 10 -19.70 -9.62 7.67
C LEU A 10 -19.86 -9.37 6.16
N ILE A 11 -20.85 -10.01 5.53
CA ILE A 11 -21.16 -9.79 4.11
C ILE A 11 -21.63 -8.34 3.91
N TYR A 12 -22.50 -7.83 4.79
CA TYR A 12 -22.98 -6.46 4.72
C TYR A 12 -21.84 -5.44 4.84
N MET A 13 -20.95 -5.60 5.84
CA MET A 13 -19.78 -4.73 5.98
C MET A 13 -18.82 -4.85 4.79
N GLY A 14 -18.60 -6.06 4.26
CA GLY A 14 -17.77 -6.27 3.07
C GLY A 14 -18.33 -5.58 1.84
N PHE A 15 -19.65 -5.61 1.66
CA PHE A 15 -20.34 -4.94 0.55
C PHE A 15 -20.26 -3.43 0.66
N GLU A 16 -20.44 -2.87 1.86
CA GLU A 16 -20.40 -1.42 2.08
C GLU A 16 -18.97 -0.87 1.94
N ILE A 17 -17.96 -1.61 2.40
CA ILE A 17 -16.54 -1.29 2.14
C ILE A 17 -16.25 -1.34 0.64
N PHE A 18 -16.74 -2.37 -0.07
CA PHE A 18 -16.55 -2.49 -1.51
C PHE A 18 -17.22 -1.35 -2.28
N ASP A 19 -18.41 -0.92 -1.87
CA ASP A 19 -19.15 0.17 -2.53
C ASP A 19 -18.51 1.54 -2.27
N ILE A 20 -17.99 1.79 -1.07
CA ILE A 20 -17.18 2.99 -0.75
C ILE A 20 -15.89 3.00 -1.59
N LEU A 21 -15.26 1.84 -1.77
CA LEU A 21 -14.03 1.71 -2.55
C LEU A 21 -14.31 1.86 -4.06
N LEU A 22 -15.40 1.28 -4.55
CA LEU A 22 -15.82 1.35 -5.95
C LEU A 22 -16.28 2.76 -6.32
N SER A 23 -17.07 3.42 -5.46
CA SER A 23 -17.52 4.81 -5.67
C SER A 23 -16.37 5.82 -5.59
N SER A 24 -15.35 5.56 -4.77
CA SER A 24 -14.12 6.37 -4.73
C SER A 24 -13.23 6.21 -5.97
N VAL A 25 -13.34 5.09 -6.70
CA VAL A 25 -12.51 4.77 -7.87
C VAL A 25 -13.23 5.07 -9.20
N LEU A 26 -14.55 4.85 -9.29
CA LEU A 26 -15.31 4.88 -10.55
C LEU A 26 -16.22 6.09 -10.76
N ALA A 27 -16.51 6.89 -9.73
CA ALA A 27 -17.33 8.09 -9.88
C ALA A 27 -16.47 9.36 -9.78
N PRO A 28 -15.87 9.85 -10.89
CA PRO A 28 -15.17 11.12 -10.93
C PRO A 28 -16.21 12.25 -10.83
N LYS A 29 -16.76 12.45 -9.64
CA LYS A 29 -17.73 13.50 -9.35
C LYS A 29 -16.98 14.82 -9.20
N THR A 30 -16.52 15.36 -10.32
CA THR A 30 -16.11 16.77 -10.48
C THR A 30 -15.21 17.33 -9.37
N ARG A 31 -14.35 16.49 -8.77
CA ARG A 31 -13.44 16.91 -7.70
C ARG A 31 -12.06 16.38 -8.04
N ASN A 32 -11.25 17.28 -8.59
CA ASN A 32 -9.81 17.15 -8.83
C ASN A 32 -9.38 15.84 -9.48
N ILE A 33 -9.35 15.82 -10.83
CA ILE A 33 -8.71 14.80 -11.67
C ILE A 33 -7.33 14.36 -11.13
N LEU A 34 -6.62 15.31 -10.52
CA LEU A 34 -5.34 15.10 -9.88
C LEU A 34 -5.38 14.05 -8.75
N HIS A 35 -6.45 14.02 -7.95
CA HIS A 35 -6.67 13.02 -6.90
C HIS A 35 -6.89 11.63 -7.49
N ASP A 36 -7.69 11.52 -8.55
CA ASP A 36 -7.93 10.24 -9.23
C ASP A 36 -6.65 9.69 -9.86
N VAL A 37 -5.84 10.56 -10.49
CA VAL A 37 -4.53 10.16 -11.04
C VAL A 37 -3.59 9.67 -9.94
N ALA A 38 -3.57 10.33 -8.78
CA ALA A 38 -2.72 9.90 -7.67
C ALA A 38 -3.18 8.59 -7.05
N LEU A 39 -4.49 8.41 -6.87
CA LEU A 39 -5.07 7.16 -6.40
C LEU A 39 -4.80 6.03 -7.40
N MET A 40 -4.89 6.31 -8.71
CA MET A 40 -4.51 5.38 -9.77
C MET A 40 -3.03 5.00 -9.69
N LEU A 41 -2.11 5.94 -9.40
CA LEU A 41 -0.69 5.65 -9.21
C LEU A 41 -0.43 4.72 -8.01
N VAL A 42 -1.14 4.92 -6.89
CA VAL A 42 -1.07 4.01 -5.72
C VAL A 42 -1.56 2.62 -6.10
N ILE A 43 -2.72 2.53 -6.75
CA ILE A 43 -3.30 1.24 -7.16
C ILE A 43 -2.36 0.54 -8.14
N LEU A 44 -1.78 1.24 -9.12
CA LEU A 44 -0.81 0.66 -10.06
C LEU A 44 0.41 0.10 -9.33
N LYS A 45 0.89 0.79 -8.30
CA LYS A 45 1.99 0.34 -7.44
C LYS A 45 1.57 -0.89 -6.63
N ALA A 46 0.38 -0.89 -6.03
CA ALA A 46 -0.17 -2.02 -5.29
C ALA A 46 -0.37 -3.26 -6.17
N ILE A 47 -0.83 -3.08 -7.42
CA ILE A 47 -0.94 -4.17 -8.41
C ILE A 47 0.44 -4.76 -8.72
N LYS A 48 1.47 -3.93 -8.91
CA LYS A 48 2.85 -4.45 -9.10
C LYS A 48 3.31 -5.31 -7.92
N ILE A 49 3.00 -4.90 -6.70
CA ILE A 49 3.33 -5.65 -5.49
C ILE A 49 2.55 -6.95 -5.44
N LEU A 50 1.26 -6.93 -5.80
CA LEU A 50 0.43 -8.13 -5.86
C LEU A 50 0.95 -9.11 -6.91
N ILE A 51 1.34 -8.65 -8.10
CA ILE A 51 1.91 -9.49 -9.16
C ILE A 51 3.24 -10.10 -8.69
N PHE A 52 4.10 -9.30 -8.06
CA PHE A 52 5.35 -9.79 -7.47
C PHE A 52 5.09 -10.82 -6.36
N PHE A 53 4.12 -10.55 -5.48
CA PHE A 53 3.70 -11.47 -4.43
C PHE A 53 3.16 -12.78 -5.00
N VAL A 54 2.35 -12.75 -6.06
CA VAL A 54 1.86 -13.98 -6.70
C VAL A 54 3.04 -14.78 -7.27
N SER A 55 4.03 -14.12 -7.88
CA SER A 55 5.20 -14.78 -8.47
C SER A 55 6.20 -15.33 -7.44
N THR A 56 6.33 -14.71 -6.27
CA THR A 56 7.40 -15.01 -5.31
C THR A 56 6.84 -15.52 -3.96
N HIS A 57 5.52 -15.50 -3.78
CA HIS A 57 4.80 -15.81 -2.52
C HIS A 57 5.27 -15.05 -1.28
N ARG A 58 6.09 -14.01 -1.46
CA ARG A 58 6.63 -13.14 -0.43
C ARG A 58 6.53 -11.69 -0.88
N VAL A 59 6.18 -10.81 0.06
CA VAL A 59 6.22 -9.36 -0.17
C VAL A 59 7.62 -8.87 0.23
N GLY A 60 8.42 -8.44 -0.74
CA GLY A 60 9.73 -7.85 -0.45
C GLY A 60 9.59 -6.59 0.41
N ILE A 61 10.41 -6.47 1.46
CA ILE A 61 10.37 -5.35 2.43
C ILE A 61 10.50 -4.00 1.72
N LYS A 62 11.28 -3.95 0.63
CA LYS A 62 11.40 -2.79 -0.26
C LYS A 62 10.04 -2.23 -0.69
N TYR A 63 9.12 -3.09 -1.09
CA TYR A 63 7.81 -2.68 -1.59
C TYR A 63 6.90 -2.15 -0.48
N LEU A 64 6.96 -2.75 0.71
CA LEU A 64 6.23 -2.28 1.89
C LEU A 64 6.67 -0.87 2.28
N VAL A 65 7.98 -0.61 2.28
CA VAL A 65 8.53 0.71 2.60
C VAL A 65 8.19 1.75 1.52
N GLU A 66 8.21 1.38 0.24
CA GLU A 66 7.78 2.30 -0.83
C GLU A 66 6.31 2.72 -0.68
N ILE A 67 5.41 1.78 -0.32
CA ILE A 67 3.99 2.10 -0.08
C ILE A 67 3.80 2.94 1.17
N SER A 68 4.54 2.66 2.25
CA SER A 68 4.42 3.43 3.51
C SER A 68 4.86 4.89 3.35
N ILE A 69 5.71 5.19 2.35
CA ILE A 69 6.10 6.56 2.00
C ILE A 69 5.06 7.22 1.08
N ILE A 70 4.61 6.52 0.04
CA ILE A 70 3.72 7.06 -1.02
C ILE A 70 2.32 7.36 -0.47
N ALA A 71 1.75 6.49 0.36
CA ALA A 71 0.38 6.64 0.88
C ALA A 71 0.17 7.95 1.66
N PRO A 72 0.97 8.29 2.70
CA PRO A 72 0.84 9.56 3.40
C PRO A 72 1.21 10.76 2.53
N ALA A 73 2.13 10.62 1.56
CA ALA A 73 2.48 11.71 0.64
C ALA A 73 1.29 12.11 -0.25
N ILE A 74 0.53 11.13 -0.75
CA ILE A 74 -0.67 11.37 -1.55
C ILE A 74 -1.79 11.96 -0.70
N GLU A 75 -1.96 11.48 0.54
CA GLU A 75 -2.94 12.05 1.47
C GLU A 75 -2.69 13.55 1.70
N ILE A 76 -1.43 13.96 1.88
CA ILE A 76 -1.04 15.37 2.06
C ILE A 76 -1.31 16.21 0.80
N ILE A 77 -0.95 15.70 -0.38
CA ILE A 77 -1.04 16.47 -1.63
C ILE A 77 -2.49 16.67 -2.06
N PHE A 78 -3.36 15.69 -1.81
CA PHE A 78 -4.72 15.67 -2.40
C PHE A 78 -5.86 15.92 -1.41
N ALA A 79 -5.63 15.79 -0.10
CA ALA A 79 -6.62 16.08 0.93
C ALA A 79 -6.15 17.09 2.00
N PRO A 80 -5.42 18.19 1.65
CA PRO A 80 -4.92 19.13 2.65
C PRO A 80 -6.06 19.82 3.44
N ASP A 81 -7.22 20.02 2.82
CA ASP A 81 -8.35 20.71 3.45
C ASP A 81 -9.22 19.80 4.34
N ARG A 82 -9.04 18.48 4.25
CA ARG A 82 -9.81 17.50 5.07
C ARG A 82 -9.12 17.15 6.38
N HIS A 83 -7.85 17.53 6.52
CA HIS A 83 -7.03 17.18 7.66
C HIS A 83 -6.69 18.43 8.47
N THR A 84 -6.71 18.30 9.79
CA THR A 84 -6.22 19.34 10.68
C THR A 84 -4.75 19.61 10.36
N TRP A 85 -4.33 20.88 10.38
CA TRP A 85 -2.94 21.28 10.08
C TRP A 85 -1.88 20.41 10.80
N TRP A 86 -2.16 20.01 12.05
CA TRP A 86 -1.30 19.10 12.83
C TRP A 86 -1.13 17.71 12.22
N LEU A 87 -2.18 17.11 11.65
CA LEU A 87 -2.13 15.79 11.01
C LEU A 87 -1.28 15.82 9.75
N ILE A 88 -1.38 16.89 8.97
CA ILE A 88 -0.57 17.09 7.75
C ILE A 88 0.91 17.14 8.11
N VAL A 89 1.28 17.86 9.17
CA VAL A 89 2.66 17.95 9.66
C VAL A 89 3.17 16.57 10.12
N ILE A 90 2.35 15.80 10.84
CA ILE A 90 2.71 14.44 11.28
C ILE A 90 2.93 13.53 10.08
N PHE A 91 2.04 13.55 9.08
CA PHE A 91 2.21 12.74 7.87
C PHE A 91 3.43 13.17 7.05
N ALA A 92 3.71 14.46 6.96
CA ALA A 92 4.88 14.97 6.26
C ALA A 92 6.16 14.48 6.96
N PHE A 93 6.22 14.60 8.29
CA PHE A 93 7.35 14.15 9.07
C PHE A 93 7.54 12.63 8.99
N PHE A 94 6.44 11.87 9.04
CA PHE A 94 6.45 10.42 8.89
C PHE A 94 6.93 9.98 7.50
N SER A 95 6.46 10.62 6.43
CA SER A 95 6.87 10.32 5.05
C SER A 95 8.36 10.64 4.82
N ILE A 96 8.83 11.80 5.28
CA ILE A 96 10.24 12.21 5.17
C ILE A 96 11.14 11.29 6.01
N THR A 97 10.74 10.97 7.24
CA THR A 97 11.52 10.09 8.11
C THR A 97 11.65 8.69 7.50
N ASN A 98 10.56 8.11 6.99
CA ASN A 98 10.60 6.82 6.31
C ASN A 98 11.44 6.88 5.02
N LEU A 99 11.42 7.99 4.28
CA LEU A 99 12.26 8.19 3.11
C LEU A 99 13.76 8.22 3.47
N ILE A 100 14.12 8.91 4.55
CA ILE A 100 15.50 8.96 5.05
C ILE A 100 15.95 7.57 5.52
N ILE A 101 15.11 6.87 6.29
CA ILE A 101 15.38 5.49 6.72
C ILE A 101 15.58 4.58 5.51
N TYR A 102 14.71 4.70 4.50
CA TYR A 102 14.83 3.92 3.26
C TYR A 102 16.15 4.19 2.54
N LEU A 103 16.56 5.45 2.39
CA LEU A 103 17.83 5.81 1.74
C LEU A 103 19.04 5.25 2.48
N VAL A 104 19.06 5.33 3.81
CA VAL A 104 20.17 4.84 4.64
C VAL A 104 20.23 3.31 4.66
N PHE A 105 19.09 2.64 4.72
CA PHE A 105 19.01 1.17 4.79
C PHE A 105 18.78 0.49 3.43
N TYR A 106 18.82 1.24 2.33
CA TYR A 106 18.53 0.71 0.99
C TYR A 106 19.43 -0.47 0.63
N GLU A 107 20.73 -0.32 0.86
CA GLU A 107 21.72 -1.37 0.58
C GLU A 107 21.47 -2.60 1.45
N ARG A 108 21.14 -2.41 2.73
CA ARG A 108 20.85 -3.50 3.66
C ARG A 108 19.57 -4.26 3.33
N ILE A 109 18.54 -3.56 2.89
CA ILE A 109 17.28 -4.17 2.43
C ILE A 109 17.51 -4.96 1.14
N LYS A 110 18.35 -4.45 0.24
CA LYS A 110 18.71 -5.14 -1.01
C LYS A 110 19.52 -6.41 -0.75
N GLU A 111 20.47 -6.35 0.18
CA GLU A 111 21.25 -7.52 0.61
C GLU A 111 20.35 -8.59 1.24
N LEU A 112 19.41 -8.20 2.11
CA LEU A 112 18.44 -9.15 2.70
C LEU A 112 17.58 -9.84 1.65
N ASP A 113 17.10 -9.09 0.65
CA ASP A 113 16.25 -9.62 -0.43
C ASP A 113 17.05 -10.62 -1.30
N GLN A 114 18.34 -10.33 -1.55
CA GLN A 114 19.24 -11.24 -2.27
C GLN A 114 19.63 -12.48 -1.45
N ASP A 115 19.88 -12.34 -0.15
CA ASP A 115 20.24 -13.48 0.71
C ASP A 115 19.09 -14.47 0.86
N ILE A 116 17.85 -13.97 0.96
CA ILE A 116 16.64 -14.80 0.98
C ILE A 116 16.48 -15.52 -0.37
N ALA A 117 16.67 -14.84 -1.49
CA ALA A 117 16.60 -15.45 -2.82
C ALA A 117 17.69 -16.51 -3.04
N ASN A 118 18.92 -16.26 -2.55
CA ASN A 118 20.05 -17.18 -2.67
C ASN A 118 19.88 -18.43 -1.77
N GLN A 119 19.27 -18.30 -0.59
CA GLN A 119 18.95 -19.46 0.25
C GLN A 119 17.89 -20.36 -0.39
N GLU A 120 16.86 -19.79 -1.02
CA GLU A 120 15.84 -20.59 -1.72
C GLU A 120 16.43 -21.35 -2.92
N ALA A 121 17.37 -20.76 -3.66
CA ALA A 121 18.08 -21.46 -4.73
C ALA A 121 18.97 -22.60 -4.21
N LYS A 122 19.55 -22.45 -3.01
CA LYS A 122 20.42 -23.46 -2.39
C LYS A 122 19.65 -24.63 -1.77
N CYS A 123 18.38 -24.44 -1.43
CA CYS A 123 17.51 -25.48 -0.87
C CYS A 123 16.79 -26.36 -1.92
N ILE A 124 17.08 -26.18 -3.21
CA ILE A 124 16.67 -27.12 -4.27
C ILE A 124 17.87 -28.03 -4.57
N PRO A 125 18.00 -29.22 -3.93
CA PRO A 125 18.99 -30.20 -4.36
C PRO A 125 18.52 -30.82 -5.68
N GLY A 126 19.16 -30.49 -6.80
CA GLY A 126 18.88 -31.16 -8.07
C GLY A 126 19.09 -30.41 -9.39
N VAL A 127 19.79 -29.27 -9.40
CA VAL A 127 20.46 -28.74 -10.60
C VAL A 127 21.95 -28.64 -10.32
#